data_AF-A0A1Q6SKZ2-F1
#
_entry.id   AF-A0A1Q6SKZ2-F1
#
_cell.length_a   1.000
_cell.length_b   1.000
_cell.length_c   1.000
_cell.angle_alpha   90.00
_cell.angle_beta   90.00
_cell.angle_gamma   90.00
#
_symmetry.space_group_name_H-M   'P 1'
#
loop_
_entity.id
_entity.type
_entity.pdbx_description
1 polymer ?
#
loop_
_entity_poly.entity_id
_entity_poly.type
_entity_poly.pdbx_seq_one_letter_code
_entity_poly.pdbx_strand_id
1 'polypeptide(L)'
;MKAAVLETIGTERLVGMAGGAILHSSFIEVGGEAVLFTAPSGTGKSTQAELWRENRGAVVINGDRSVLRIIDSVPCASGLPYSGSSGICLNRTLPLRAIVYIEQATENSVTRLHGFAAFRKVWEGVCVNTWDTAQVSRASDIVRKIVTSVPVYLQKCTPDLRAVEELGKEDVFFL
;
A
#
# COMPACT_ATOMS: atom_id res chain seq x y z
N MET A 1 1.03 4.54 -20.44
CA MET A 1 0.85 3.20 -21.04
C MET A 1 -0.40 2.58 -20.39
N LYS A 2 -1.31 1.92 -21.11
CA LYS A 2 -2.51 1.30 -20.49
C LYS A 2 -2.09 0.12 -19.62
N ALA A 3 -2.65 -0.01 -18.42
CA ALA A 3 -2.33 -1.07 -17.44
C ALA A 3 -2.34 -2.50 -18.04
N ALA A 4 -3.28 -2.76 -18.96
CA ALA A 4 -3.45 -4.07 -19.60
C ALA A 4 -2.19 -4.59 -20.34
N VAL A 5 -1.37 -3.72 -20.94
CA VAL A 5 -0.17 -4.17 -21.67
C VAL A 5 0.92 -4.65 -20.71
N LEU A 6 1.07 -3.97 -19.57
CA LEU A 6 2.06 -4.31 -18.54
C LEU A 6 1.65 -5.51 -17.69
N GLU A 7 0.34 -5.71 -17.47
CA GLU A 7 -0.19 -6.95 -16.91
C GLU A 7 0.06 -8.13 -17.84
N THR A 8 -0.05 -7.94 -19.16
CA THR A 8 0.22 -8.99 -20.16
C THR A 8 1.71 -9.38 -20.23
N ILE A 9 2.64 -8.49 -19.85
CA ILE A 9 4.09 -8.74 -19.87
C ILE A 9 4.59 -9.41 -18.56
N GLY A 10 3.71 -9.60 -17.57
CA GLY A 10 4.08 -10.22 -16.29
C GLY A 10 4.94 -9.29 -15.43
N THR A 11 4.52 -8.04 -15.24
CA THR A 11 5.24 -7.05 -14.43
C THR A 11 5.52 -7.56 -13.02
N GLU A 12 4.58 -8.29 -12.43
CA GLU A 12 4.74 -8.96 -11.14
C GLU A 12 5.89 -9.97 -11.13
N ARG A 13 6.16 -10.66 -12.25
CA ARG A 13 7.27 -11.60 -12.38
C ARG A 13 8.61 -10.83 -12.39
N LEU A 14 8.70 -9.75 -13.16
CA LEU A 14 9.89 -8.90 -13.22
C LEU A 14 10.21 -8.25 -11.87
N VAL A 15 9.19 -7.66 -11.23
CA VAL A 15 9.32 -7.09 -9.88
C VAL A 15 9.76 -8.16 -8.89
N GLY A 16 9.17 -9.36 -8.95
CA GLY A 16 9.56 -10.50 -8.13
C GLY A 16 11.00 -10.97 -8.37
N MET A 17 11.50 -10.91 -9.61
CA MET A 17 12.90 -11.24 -9.93
C MET A 17 13.88 -10.17 -9.42
N ALA A 18 13.43 -8.92 -9.38
CA ALA A 18 14.18 -7.79 -8.81
C ALA A 18 14.04 -7.67 -7.28
N GLY A 19 13.48 -8.68 -6.60
CA GLY A 19 13.35 -8.69 -5.14
C GLY A 19 12.25 -7.79 -4.57
N GLY A 20 11.20 -7.51 -5.35
CA GLY A 20 10.02 -6.75 -4.92
C GLY A 20 8.72 -7.57 -4.93
N ALA A 21 7.67 -7.02 -4.33
CA ALA A 21 6.30 -7.52 -4.43
C ALA A 21 5.36 -6.39 -4.84
N ILE A 22 4.37 -6.66 -5.70
CA ILE A 22 3.37 -5.66 -6.07
C ILE A 22 2.19 -5.75 -5.11
N LEU A 23 1.79 -4.62 -4.55
CA LEU A 23 0.61 -4.48 -3.71
C LEU A 23 -0.42 -3.59 -4.43
N HIS A 24 -1.67 -4.06 -4.50
CA HIS A 24 -2.81 -3.24 -4.92
C HIS A 24 -3.16 -2.26 -3.80
N SER A 25 -2.78 -0.99 -3.98
CA SER A 25 -2.80 0.03 -2.94
C SER A 25 -2.84 1.44 -3.51
N SER A 26 -3.45 2.38 -2.78
CA SER A 26 -3.16 3.80 -2.96
C SER A 26 -1.91 4.17 -2.17
N PHE A 27 -0.91 4.73 -2.85
CA PHE A 27 0.36 5.17 -2.30
C PHE A 27 0.36 6.69 -2.16
N ILE A 28 0.45 7.17 -0.91
CA ILE A 28 0.69 8.58 -0.60
C ILE A 28 2.05 8.80 0.06
N GLU A 29 2.57 10.02 -0.09
CA GLU A 29 3.72 10.55 0.64
C GLU A 29 3.22 11.56 1.68
N VAL A 30 3.69 11.41 2.91
CA VAL A 30 3.43 12.32 4.04
C VAL A 30 4.76 12.57 4.74
N GLY A 31 5.22 13.81 4.88
CA GLY A 31 6.52 14.11 5.51
C GLY A 31 7.73 13.36 4.92
N GLY A 32 7.74 13.09 3.61
CA GLY A 32 8.84 12.38 2.93
C GLY A 32 8.84 10.85 3.06
N GLU A 33 7.83 10.25 3.70
CA GLU A 33 7.71 8.79 3.83
C GLU A 33 6.41 8.27 3.20
N ALA A 34 6.43 7.00 2.80
CA ALA A 34 5.31 6.32 2.18
C ALA A 34 4.28 5.79 3.18
N VAL A 35 3.02 5.98 2.84
CA VAL A 35 1.87 5.31 3.47
C VAL A 35 1.05 4.65 2.38
N LEU A 36 0.72 3.38 2.59
CA LEU A 36 0.00 2.57 1.62
C LEU A 36 -1.38 2.20 2.16
N PHE A 37 -2.44 2.64 1.49
CA PHE A 37 -3.80 2.16 1.75
C PHE A 37 -4.08 0.92 0.90
N THR A 38 -4.39 -0.21 1.53
CA THR A 38 -4.72 -1.47 0.86
C THR A 38 -6.09 -1.98 1.31
N ALA A 39 -6.79 -2.70 0.42
CA ALA A 39 -8.11 -3.28 0.61
C ALA A 39 -8.57 -3.90 -0.73
N PRO A 40 -9.63 -4.72 -0.73
CA PRO A 40 -10.34 -5.11 -1.94
C PRO A 40 -10.69 -3.91 -2.85
N SER A 41 -10.92 -4.19 -4.13
CA SER A 41 -11.34 -3.14 -5.07
C SER A 41 -12.69 -2.56 -4.66
N GLY A 42 -12.87 -1.24 -4.79
CA GLY A 42 -14.11 -0.55 -4.43
C GLY A 42 -14.30 -0.21 -2.94
N THR A 43 -13.39 -0.61 -2.04
CA THR A 43 -13.56 -0.38 -0.59
C THR A 43 -13.24 1.06 -0.12
N GLY A 44 -12.55 1.87 -0.93
CA GLY A 44 -12.29 3.29 -0.60
C GLY A 44 -10.81 3.69 -0.42
N LYS A 45 -9.84 2.90 -0.89
CA LYS A 45 -8.40 3.26 -0.85
C LYS A 45 -8.10 4.62 -1.47
N SER A 46 -8.66 4.90 -2.65
CA SER A 46 -8.47 6.17 -3.37
C SER A 46 -9.14 7.33 -2.65
N THR A 47 -10.32 7.10 -2.05
CA THR A 47 -11.01 8.07 -1.20
C THR A 47 -10.13 8.47 -0.01
N GLN A 48 -9.52 7.51 0.70
CA GLN A 48 -8.62 7.84 1.80
C GLN A 48 -7.37 8.59 1.34
N ALA A 49 -6.74 8.18 0.25
CA ALA A 49 -5.60 8.91 -0.32
C ALA A 49 -5.94 10.36 -0.68
N GLU A 50 -7.14 10.59 -1.22
CA GLU A 50 -7.63 11.92 -1.56
C GLU A 50 -7.89 12.78 -0.31
N LEU A 51 -8.55 12.22 0.71
CA LEU A 51 -8.79 12.93 1.97
C LEU A 51 -7.47 13.36 2.64
N TRP A 52 -6.43 12.52 2.59
CA TRP A 52 -5.11 12.88 3.09
C TRP A 52 -4.43 13.98 2.25
N ARG A 53 -4.62 13.97 0.91
CA ARG A 53 -4.13 15.04 0.03
C ARG A 53 -4.77 16.38 0.38
N GLU A 54 -6.10 16.41 0.50
CA GLU A 54 -6.87 17.64 0.75
C GLU A 54 -6.65 18.21 2.15
N ASN A 55 -6.53 17.35 3.17
CA ASN A 55 -6.59 17.79 4.57
C ASN A 55 -5.25 17.74 5.31
N ARG A 56 -4.26 17.01 4.79
CA ARG A 56 -2.93 16.84 5.42
C ARG A 56 -1.77 17.13 4.48
N GLY A 57 -2.04 17.65 3.28
CA GLY A 57 -1.01 18.01 2.30
C GLY A 57 -0.23 16.81 1.75
N ALA A 58 -0.81 15.60 1.83
CA ALA A 58 -0.17 14.41 1.29
C ALA A 58 -0.03 14.49 -0.24
N VAL A 59 1.01 13.87 -0.80
CA VAL A 59 1.15 13.74 -2.25
C VAL A 59 0.76 12.33 -2.66
N VAL A 60 -0.22 12.19 -3.55
CA VAL A 60 -0.57 10.88 -4.12
C VAL A 60 0.49 10.49 -5.14
N ILE A 61 1.20 9.39 -4.89
CA ILE A 61 2.27 8.86 -5.74
C ILE A 61 1.71 7.88 -6.79
N ASN A 62 0.80 7.00 -6.37
CA ASN A 62 0.09 6.08 -7.26
C ASN A 62 -1.28 5.74 -6.65
N GLY A 63 -2.33 5.69 -7.46
CA GLY A 63 -3.70 5.39 -6.98
C GLY A 63 -4.15 3.94 -7.12
N ASP A 64 -3.30 3.05 -7.61
CA ASP A 64 -3.66 1.67 -7.94
C ASP A 64 -2.68 0.65 -7.34
N ARG A 65 -1.38 0.82 -7.59
CA ARG A 65 -0.37 -0.16 -7.17
C ARG A 65 0.90 0.49 -6.65
N SER A 66 1.52 -0.21 -5.72
CA SER A 66 2.86 0.09 -5.23
C SER A 66 3.74 -1.15 -5.30
N VAL A 67 5.04 -0.93 -5.38
CA VAL A 67 6.06 -1.98 -5.25
C VAL A 67 6.64 -1.93 -3.85
N LEU A 68 6.47 -3.00 -3.09
CA LEU A 68 7.13 -3.23 -1.81
C LEU A 68 8.54 -3.79 -2.06
N ARG A 69 9.55 -3.18 -1.45
CA ARG A 69 10.95 -3.62 -1.52
C ARG A 69 11.64 -3.44 -0.18
N ILE A 70 12.78 -4.11 -0.03
CA ILE A 70 13.74 -3.86 1.05
C ILE A 70 15.03 -3.42 0.38
N ILE A 71 15.41 -2.17 0.58
CA ILE A 71 16.61 -1.56 0.00
C ILE A 71 17.54 -1.24 1.17
N ASP A 72 18.74 -1.82 1.19
CA ASP A 72 19.71 -1.64 2.27
C ASP A 72 19.12 -1.89 3.68
N SER A 73 18.31 -2.95 3.80
CA SER A 73 17.55 -3.32 5.02
C SER A 73 16.41 -2.37 5.42
N VAL A 74 16.11 -1.34 4.61
CA VAL A 74 15.00 -0.42 4.83
C VAL A 74 13.79 -0.84 4.00
N PRO A 75 12.62 -1.08 4.64
CA PRO A 75 11.35 -1.20 3.95
C PRO A 75 11.04 0.05 3.11
N CYS A 76 10.78 -0.14 1.82
CA CYS A 76 10.48 0.95 0.90
C CYS A 76 9.25 0.64 0.05
N ALA A 77 8.53 1.69 -0.34
CA ALA A 77 7.51 1.65 -1.37
C ALA A 77 7.97 2.42 -2.61
N SER A 78 7.62 1.91 -3.79
CA SER A 78 7.96 2.55 -5.05
C SER A 78 6.75 2.66 -5.97
N GLY A 79 6.65 3.79 -6.67
CA GLY A 79 5.66 3.98 -7.72
C GLY A 79 5.92 3.07 -8.91
N LEU A 80 4.87 2.76 -9.66
CA LEU A 80 4.95 2.09 -10.95
C LEU A 80 4.75 3.12 -12.08
N PRO A 81 5.31 2.88 -13.28
CA PRO A 81 5.15 3.77 -14.44
C PRO A 81 3.75 3.66 -15.08
N TYR A 82 2.78 3.10 -14.34
CA TYR A 82 1.39 2.96 -14.73
C TYR A 82 0.50 2.98 -13.49
N SER A 83 -0.74 3.38 -13.71
CA SER A 83 -1.83 3.40 -12.75
C SER A 83 -3.06 2.84 -13.44
N GLY A 84 -4.01 2.36 -12.65
CA GLY A 84 -5.38 2.15 -13.10
C GLY A 84 -6.07 3.47 -13.47
N SER A 85 -7.33 3.62 -13.08
CA SER A 85 -8.17 4.77 -13.44
C SER A 85 -7.73 6.12 -12.88
N SER A 86 -6.80 6.16 -11.92
CA SER A 86 -6.39 7.41 -11.25
C SER A 86 -5.54 8.33 -12.12
N GLY A 87 -4.82 7.79 -13.12
CA GLY A 87 -3.91 8.56 -13.98
C GLY A 87 -2.65 9.11 -13.29
N ILE A 88 -2.46 8.85 -12.00
CA ILE A 88 -1.35 9.38 -11.18
C ILE A 88 -0.25 8.33 -11.05
N CYS A 89 0.93 8.63 -11.58
CA CYS A 89 2.12 7.77 -11.56
C CYS A 89 3.39 8.60 -11.37
N LEU A 90 3.82 8.80 -10.13
CA LEU A 90 5.09 9.47 -9.84
C LEU A 90 6.20 8.44 -9.64
N ASN A 91 7.34 8.64 -10.29
CA ASN A 91 8.52 7.79 -10.13
C ASN A 91 9.26 8.16 -8.84
N ARG A 92 8.69 7.80 -7.69
CA ARG A 92 9.29 7.99 -6.37
C ARG A 92 9.48 6.65 -5.66
N THR A 93 10.57 6.54 -4.92
CA THR A 93 10.83 5.47 -3.94
C THR A 93 11.04 6.14 -2.60
N LEU A 94 10.28 5.72 -1.59
CA LEU A 94 10.29 6.33 -0.26
C LEU A 94 10.37 5.23 0.81
N PRO A 95 10.98 5.51 1.97
CA PRO A 95 10.88 4.65 3.14
C PRO A 95 9.40 4.40 3.48
N LEU A 96 9.06 3.15 3.75
CA LEU A 96 7.69 2.75 4.06
C LEU A 96 7.43 2.93 5.56
N ARG A 97 6.59 3.90 5.89
CA ARG A 97 6.22 4.21 7.27
C ARG A 97 5.09 3.32 7.79
N ALA A 98 4.05 3.10 6.99
CA ALA A 98 2.89 2.33 7.42
C ALA A 98 2.12 1.70 6.24
N ILE A 99 1.46 0.57 6.50
CA ILE A 99 0.41 0.03 5.64
C ILE A 99 -0.92 0.12 6.40
N VAL A 100 -1.95 0.63 5.75
CA VAL A 100 -3.28 0.79 6.34
C VAL A 100 -4.28 -0.02 5.52
N TYR A 101 -4.83 -1.06 6.13
CA TYR A 101 -5.90 -1.85 5.56
C TYR A 101 -7.24 -1.16 5.81
N ILE A 102 -7.99 -0.89 4.74
CA ILE A 102 -9.25 -0.15 4.80
C ILE A 102 -10.45 -1.09 4.90
N GLU A 103 -11.36 -0.78 5.82
CA GLU A 103 -12.67 -1.42 5.97
C GLU A 103 -13.75 -0.33 6.08
N GLN A 104 -14.83 -0.45 5.31
CA GLN A 104 -15.93 0.51 5.40
C GLN A 104 -16.73 0.29 6.68
N ALA A 105 -17.01 1.37 7.40
CA ALA A 105 -17.80 1.34 8.61
C ALA A 105 -18.57 2.65 8.80
N THR A 106 -19.58 2.63 9.67
CA THR A 106 -20.33 3.82 10.10
C THR A 106 -19.58 4.64 11.15
N GLU A 107 -18.58 4.03 11.80
CA GLU A 107 -17.77 4.63 12.85
C GLU A 107 -16.28 4.43 12.54
N ASN A 108 -15.48 5.45 12.83
CA ASN A 108 -14.04 5.39 12.63
C ASN A 108 -13.38 4.67 13.81
N SER A 109 -12.49 3.72 13.50
CA SER A 109 -11.57 3.15 14.49
C SER A 109 -10.30 2.66 13.82
N VAL A 110 -9.20 2.73 14.56
CA VAL A 110 -7.90 2.24 14.12
C VAL A 110 -7.43 1.17 15.09
N THR A 111 -6.91 0.08 14.55
CA THR A 111 -6.35 -1.01 15.35
C THR A 111 -5.07 -1.49 14.71
N ARG A 112 -3.99 -1.54 15.49
CA ARG A 112 -2.73 -2.11 15.03
C ARG A 112 -2.85 -3.63 14.91
N LEU A 113 -2.49 -4.14 13.74
CA LEU A 113 -2.44 -5.58 13.45
C LEU A 113 -1.02 -6.09 13.69
N HIS A 114 -0.93 -7.36 14.11
CA HIS A 114 0.33 -8.03 14.38
C HIS A 114 0.39 -9.42 13.75
N GLY A 115 1.61 -9.90 13.53
CA GLY A 115 1.90 -11.27 13.10
C GLY A 115 1.07 -11.71 11.90
N PHE A 116 0.40 -12.85 12.04
CA PHE A 116 -0.39 -13.45 10.96
C PHE A 116 -1.60 -12.60 10.54
N ALA A 117 -2.20 -11.84 11.46
CA ALA A 117 -3.33 -10.97 11.13
C ALA A 117 -2.91 -9.84 10.17
N ALA A 118 -1.77 -9.21 10.44
CA ALA A 118 -1.17 -8.21 9.56
C ALA A 118 -0.77 -8.84 8.22
N PHE A 119 -0.08 -9.98 8.25
CA PHE A 119 0.35 -10.69 7.05
C PHE A 119 -0.83 -10.99 6.13
N ARG A 120 -1.91 -11.59 6.65
CA ARG A 120 -3.08 -12.00 5.86
C ARG A 120 -3.72 -10.79 5.16
N LYS A 121 -3.87 -9.67 5.87
CA LYS A 121 -4.47 -8.44 5.33
C LYS A 121 -3.63 -7.80 4.24
N VAL A 122 -2.31 -7.80 4.39
CA VAL A 122 -1.41 -7.30 3.32
C VAL A 122 -1.38 -8.27 2.15
N TRP A 123 -1.28 -9.57 2.41
CA TRP A 123 -1.21 -10.63 1.41
C TRP A 123 -2.42 -10.66 0.46
N GLU A 124 -3.61 -10.36 0.98
CA GLU A 124 -4.84 -10.26 0.18
C GLU A 124 -4.73 -9.25 -0.97
N GLY A 125 -3.95 -8.18 -0.80
CA GLY A 125 -3.71 -7.17 -1.83
C GLY A 125 -2.52 -7.47 -2.74
N VAL A 126 -1.75 -8.54 -2.51
CA VAL A 126 -0.52 -8.82 -3.24
C VAL A 126 -0.84 -9.42 -4.61
N CYS A 127 -0.27 -8.84 -5.66
CA CYS A 127 -0.45 -9.31 -7.03
C CYS A 127 0.65 -10.32 -7.37
N VAL A 128 0.28 -11.61 -7.41
CA VAL A 128 1.16 -12.73 -7.76
C VAL A 128 0.45 -13.73 -8.65
N ASN A 129 1.22 -14.40 -9.50
CA ASN A 129 0.76 -15.57 -10.24
C ASN A 129 0.80 -16.78 -9.32
N THR A 130 -0.36 -17.25 -8.88
CA THR A 130 -0.48 -18.33 -7.87
C THR A 130 0.08 -19.67 -8.34
N TRP A 131 0.22 -19.88 -9.64
CA TRP A 131 0.84 -21.05 -10.26
C TRP A 131 2.38 -20.99 -10.28
N ASP A 132 2.99 -19.81 -10.12
CA ASP A 132 4.44 -19.63 -9.97
C ASP A 132 4.81 -19.68 -8.49
N THR A 133 5.10 -20.89 -8.00
CA THR A 133 5.46 -21.13 -6.60
C THR A 133 6.70 -20.36 -6.16
N ALA A 134 7.66 -20.13 -7.07
CA ALA A 134 8.86 -19.37 -6.77
C ALA A 134 8.54 -17.88 -6.59
N GLN A 135 7.62 -17.33 -7.38
CA GLN A 135 7.14 -15.96 -7.20
C GLN A 135 6.35 -15.81 -5.91
N VAL A 136 5.44 -16.75 -5.62
CA VAL A 136 4.67 -16.77 -4.38
C VAL A 136 5.61 -16.78 -3.17
N SER A 137 6.64 -17.62 -3.18
CA SER A 137 7.63 -17.69 -2.09
C SER A 137 8.41 -16.37 -1.93
N ARG A 138 8.87 -15.76 -3.03
CA ARG A 138 9.60 -14.48 -2.98
C ARG A 138 8.72 -13.36 -2.44
N ALA A 139 7.49 -13.25 -2.94
CA ALA A 139 6.55 -12.23 -2.50
C ALA A 139 6.15 -12.42 -1.04
N SER A 140 5.93 -13.66 -0.59
CA SER A 140 5.55 -13.95 0.79
C SER A 140 6.68 -13.60 1.77
N ASP A 141 7.94 -13.86 1.40
CA ASP A 141 9.09 -13.45 2.18
C ASP A 141 9.22 -11.93 2.31
N ILE A 142 8.98 -11.19 1.22
CA ILE A 142 8.98 -9.72 1.24
C ILE A 142 7.88 -9.23 2.17
N VAL A 143 6.65 -9.69 1.99
CA VAL A 143 5.50 -9.28 2.82
C VAL A 143 5.76 -9.59 4.29
N ARG A 144 6.28 -10.79 4.59
CA ARG A 144 6.65 -11.19 5.96
C ARG A 144 7.63 -10.19 6.57
N LYS A 145 8.72 -9.87 5.87
CA LYS A 145 9.73 -8.92 6.36
C LYS A 145 9.17 -7.50 6.52
N ILE A 146 8.27 -7.06 5.64
CA ILE A 146 7.61 -5.75 5.73
C ILE A 146 6.72 -5.71 6.97
N VAL A 147 5.80 -6.66 7.15
CA VAL A 147 4.84 -6.62 8.27
C VAL A 147 5.49 -6.86 9.64
N THR A 148 6.72 -7.36 9.69
CA THR A 148 7.50 -7.44 10.94
C THR A 148 8.26 -6.15 11.26
N SER A 149 8.48 -5.28 10.27
CA SER A 149 9.33 -4.08 10.42
C SER A 149 8.53 -2.78 10.40
N VAL A 150 7.36 -2.80 9.75
CA VAL A 150 6.50 -1.64 9.52
C VAL A 150 5.14 -1.90 10.19
N PRO A 151 4.55 -0.93 10.90
CA PRO A 151 3.21 -1.07 11.44
C PRO A 151 2.17 -1.26 10.33
N VAL A 152 1.28 -2.23 10.57
CA VAL A 152 0.09 -2.45 9.76
C VAL A 152 -1.13 -2.10 10.59
N TYR A 153 -1.98 -1.22 10.09
CA TYR A 153 -3.20 -0.80 10.75
C TYR A 153 -4.42 -1.37 10.02
N LEU A 154 -5.45 -1.75 10.76
CA LEU A 154 -6.81 -1.86 10.27
C LEU A 154 -7.51 -0.55 10.59
N GLN A 155 -7.99 0.15 9.57
CA GLN A 155 -8.80 1.33 9.71
C GLN A 155 -10.22 1.03 9.24
N LYS A 156 -11.15 1.02 10.18
CA LYS A 156 -12.58 1.14 9.88
C LYS A 156 -12.87 2.61 9.64
N CYS A 157 -13.40 2.98 8.47
CA CYS A 157 -13.51 4.39 8.10
C CYS A 157 -14.83 4.79 7.45
N THR A 158 -15.22 6.03 7.72
CA THR A 158 -16.18 6.81 6.92
C THR A 158 -15.45 7.54 5.78
N PRO A 159 -16.15 7.94 4.69
CA PRO A 159 -15.54 8.65 3.56
C PRO A 159 -15.46 10.16 3.83
N ASP A 160 -15.01 10.57 5.01
CA ASP A 160 -14.93 11.98 5.43
C ASP A 160 -13.69 12.25 6.30
N LEU A 161 -13.44 13.53 6.60
CA LEU A 161 -12.29 14.01 7.36
C LEU A 161 -12.05 13.26 8.69
N ARG A 162 -13.12 12.77 9.36
CA ARG A 162 -12.98 12.07 10.64
C ARG A 162 -12.13 10.81 10.52
N ALA A 163 -12.10 10.17 9.35
CA ALA A 163 -11.21 9.04 9.09
C ALA A 163 -9.73 9.44 9.13
N VAL A 164 -9.39 10.59 8.53
CA VAL A 164 -8.02 11.13 8.54
C VAL A 164 -7.63 11.58 9.94
N GLU A 165 -8.54 12.21 10.68
CA GLU A 165 -8.31 12.59 12.07
C GLU A 165 -8.09 11.40 12.97
N GLU A 166 -8.87 10.32 12.80
CA GLU A 166 -8.72 9.10 13.59
C GLU A 166 -7.37 8.42 13.32
N LEU A 167 -6.99 8.25 12.05
CA LEU A 167 -5.69 7.67 11.70
C LEU A 167 -4.52 8.57 12.10
N GLY A 168 -4.68 9.88 12.03
CA GLY A 168 -3.66 10.86 12.40
C GLY A 168 -3.32 10.90 13.89
N LYS A 169 -4.08 10.22 14.76
CA LYS A 169 -3.78 10.08 16.20
C LYS A 169 -2.66 9.07 16.47
N GLU A 170 -2.39 8.15 15.54
CA GLU A 170 -1.35 7.16 15.72
C GLU A 170 0.03 7.80 15.63
N ASP A 171 0.95 7.38 16.50
CA ASP A 171 2.25 8.05 16.71
C ASP A 171 3.08 8.21 15.44
N VAL A 172 2.88 7.32 14.48
CA VAL A 172 3.60 7.35 13.21
C VAL A 172 3.18 8.50 12.30
N PHE A 173 2.01 9.10 12.51
CA PHE A 173 1.49 10.18 11.67
C PHE A 173 1.62 11.58 12.29
N PHE A 174 2.20 11.72 13.49
CA PHE A 174 2.58 13.05 14.00
C PHE A 174 3.73 13.59 13.16
N LEU A 175 3.48 14.72 12.49
CA LEU A 175 4.46 15.51 11.74
C LEU A 175 4.81 16.78 12.52
#